data_AF-A0A5N9G6Q3-F1
#
_entry.id   AF-A0A5N9G6Q3-F1
#
_cell.length_a   1.000
_cell.length_b   1.000
_cell.length_c   1.000
_cell.angle_alpha   90.00
_cell.angle_beta   90.00
_cell.angle_gamma   90.00
#
_symmetry.space_group_name_H-M   'P 1'
#
loop_
_entity.id
_entity.type
_entity.pdbx_description
1 polymer ?
#
loop_
_entity_poly.entity_id
_entity_poly.type
_entity_poly.pdbx_seq_one_letter_code
_entity_poly.pdbx_strand_id
1 'polypeptide(L)'
;MTFTRVHHVGMVIGDLEEARHVLCDGFGLSVDEHRTPWPDGRPGDYDGVTTVEFPIGEMYYEVSKPGDGESGAADFLSSTNGRGGIYFISIASDDIAGDIASLQQNGVRIEGDWDGQGPVFLDPATCLGLKFQITPEDHYYPHPYLKGNGNVTGMAHIGIAARSADEIRRLWGDVFGLAEDPSTERGQSRTGDGANRPAGDPVHLIEFPLGGTVIEISVPLTEDSGTAKLVAQRAPLGAVYHHTCPHTPDVHRFMYQAEAAGLQQIGQIPPPGGRSLIVGWLHPRSCLGMLIEVWNRAPGEGHYHPPIE
;
A
#
# COMPACT_ATOMS: atom_id res chain seq x y z
N MET A 1 -13.10 14.91 7.46
CA MET A 1 -13.26 13.50 7.87
C MET A 1 -12.38 13.24 9.08
N THR A 2 -12.66 12.19 9.83
CA THR A 2 -11.94 11.79 11.04
C THR A 2 -11.02 10.59 10.79
N PHE A 3 -10.46 10.51 9.58
CA PHE A 3 -9.49 9.49 9.23
C PHE A 3 -8.19 9.68 10.02
N THR A 4 -7.68 8.61 10.60
CA THR A 4 -6.52 8.63 11.50
C THR A 4 -5.26 8.18 10.79
N ARG A 5 -5.30 7.02 10.13
CA ARG A 5 -4.17 6.34 9.48
C ARG A 5 -4.63 5.37 8.42
N VAL A 6 -3.69 4.88 7.61
CA VAL A 6 -3.90 3.61 6.91
C VAL A 6 -3.89 2.50 7.94
N HIS A 7 -5.00 1.79 8.06
CA HIS A 7 -5.19 0.73 9.04
C HIS A 7 -4.42 -0.54 8.66
N HIS A 8 -4.56 -0.98 7.41
CA HIS A 8 -3.80 -2.09 6.82
C HIS A 8 -3.82 -2.04 5.30
N VAL A 9 -2.89 -2.79 4.69
CA VAL A 9 -2.90 -3.08 3.26
C VAL A 9 -3.43 -4.50 3.06
N GLY A 10 -4.56 -4.62 2.38
CA GLY A 10 -5.18 -5.90 2.08
C GLY A 10 -4.57 -6.51 0.83
N MET A 11 -4.04 -7.73 0.94
CA MET A 11 -3.45 -8.48 -0.15
C MET A 11 -4.20 -9.78 -0.38
N VAL A 12 -4.33 -10.16 -1.65
CA VAL A 12 -4.91 -11.46 -2.03
C VAL A 12 -3.85 -12.30 -2.71
N ILE A 13 -3.69 -13.55 -2.27
CA ILE A 13 -2.72 -14.51 -2.81
C ILE A 13 -3.32 -15.93 -2.88
N GLY A 14 -2.66 -16.83 -3.63
CA GLY A 14 -3.07 -18.23 -3.75
C GLY A 14 -2.61 -19.13 -2.61
N ASP A 15 -1.53 -18.76 -1.90
CA ASP A 15 -0.88 -19.61 -0.90
C ASP A 15 -0.29 -18.81 0.27
N LEU A 16 -0.84 -19.00 1.48
CA LEU A 16 -0.40 -18.29 2.69
C LEU A 16 1.03 -18.67 3.13
N GLU A 17 1.54 -19.84 2.74
CA GLU A 17 2.95 -20.21 2.97
C GLU A 17 3.90 -19.31 2.17
N GLU A 18 3.50 -18.88 0.97
CA GLU A 18 4.26 -17.91 0.18
C GLU A 18 4.33 -16.54 0.90
N ALA A 19 3.24 -16.11 1.53
CA ALA A 19 3.24 -14.88 2.35
C ALA A 19 4.24 -14.96 3.48
N ARG A 20 4.23 -16.06 4.23
CA ARG A 20 5.17 -16.27 5.33
C ARG A 20 6.61 -16.27 4.83
N HIS A 21 6.88 -16.95 3.72
CA HIS A 21 8.22 -16.96 3.14
C HIS A 21 8.69 -15.55 2.75
N VAL A 22 7.88 -14.79 2.00
CA VAL A 22 8.26 -13.45 1.55
C VAL A 22 8.37 -12.46 2.73
N LEU A 23 7.37 -12.41 3.60
CA LEU A 23 7.27 -11.38 4.63
C LEU A 23 8.07 -11.72 5.89
N CYS A 24 8.14 -13.00 6.30
CA CYS A 24 8.96 -13.39 7.45
C CYS A 24 10.40 -13.68 7.04
N ASP A 25 10.65 -14.60 6.11
CA ASP A 25 12.02 -14.98 5.77
C ASP A 25 12.73 -13.86 4.99
N GLY A 26 12.02 -13.24 4.04
CA GLY A 26 12.56 -12.15 3.22
C GLY A 26 12.62 -10.81 3.96
N PHE A 27 11.50 -10.31 4.46
CA PHE A 27 11.47 -8.96 5.04
C PHE A 27 11.85 -8.95 6.53
N GLY A 28 11.78 -10.09 7.21
CA GLY A 28 12.05 -10.17 8.64
C GLY A 28 10.88 -9.78 9.53
N LEU A 29 9.65 -9.72 9.00
CA LEU A 29 8.44 -9.53 9.80
C LEU A 29 8.08 -10.81 10.56
N SER A 30 7.00 -10.78 11.32
CA SER A 30 6.42 -11.96 11.99
C SER A 30 4.92 -11.99 11.77
N VAL A 31 4.34 -13.18 11.86
CA VAL A 31 2.89 -13.34 11.91
C VAL A 31 2.39 -12.85 13.26
N ASP A 32 1.30 -12.09 13.27
CA ASP A 32 0.58 -11.76 14.51
C ASP A 32 -0.25 -12.96 14.97
N GLU A 33 0.40 -13.95 15.58
CA GLU A 33 -0.26 -15.16 16.08
C GLU A 33 -1.26 -14.88 17.21
N HIS A 34 -1.29 -13.66 17.76
CA HIS A 34 -2.31 -13.25 18.74
C HIS A 34 -3.65 -12.94 18.07
N ARG A 35 -3.65 -12.37 16.85
CA ARG A 35 -4.88 -12.08 16.08
C ARG A 35 -5.21 -13.15 15.04
N THR A 36 -4.19 -13.75 14.43
CA THR A 36 -4.32 -14.73 13.35
C THR A 36 -3.48 -15.97 13.66
N PRO A 37 -4.08 -17.07 14.15
CA PRO A 37 -3.37 -18.31 14.41
C PRO A 37 -2.62 -18.80 13.17
N TRP A 38 -1.43 -19.37 13.35
CA TRP A 38 -0.69 -20.01 12.26
C TRP A 38 -0.66 -21.54 12.45
N PRO A 39 -0.85 -22.36 11.40
CA PRO A 39 -1.02 -22.02 9.98
C PRO A 39 -2.47 -21.75 9.54
N ASP A 40 -3.45 -21.93 10.42
CA ASP A 40 -4.87 -21.97 10.05
C ASP A 40 -5.45 -20.60 9.65
N GLY A 41 -4.80 -19.50 10.05
CA GLY A 41 -5.29 -18.14 9.87
C GLY A 41 -6.57 -17.88 10.67
N ARG A 42 -7.31 -16.84 10.26
CA ARG A 42 -8.70 -16.59 10.68
C ARG A 42 -9.58 -16.32 9.46
N PRO A 43 -10.90 -16.47 9.55
CA PRO A 43 -11.80 -15.92 8.55
C PRO A 43 -11.58 -14.40 8.41
N GLY A 44 -11.43 -13.91 7.19
CA GLY A 44 -11.37 -12.47 6.90
C GLY A 44 -12.76 -11.84 6.86
N ASP A 45 -12.79 -10.51 6.87
CA ASP A 45 -14.03 -9.73 6.91
C ASP A 45 -14.69 -9.56 5.52
N TYR A 46 -14.20 -10.26 4.50
CA TYR A 46 -14.65 -10.16 3.12
C TYR A 46 -14.46 -11.47 2.34
N ASP A 47 -15.22 -11.65 1.26
CA ASP A 47 -15.00 -12.67 0.21
C ASP A 47 -14.72 -14.10 0.68
N GLY A 48 -15.19 -14.50 1.87
CA GLY A 48 -14.96 -15.85 2.41
C GLY A 48 -13.48 -16.24 2.50
N VAL A 49 -12.58 -15.27 2.71
CA VAL A 49 -11.13 -15.52 2.70
C VAL A 49 -10.63 -16.06 4.04
N THR A 50 -9.47 -16.73 3.99
CA THR A 50 -8.64 -17.03 5.18
C THR A 50 -7.47 -16.07 5.22
N THR A 51 -7.24 -15.43 6.36
CA THR A 51 -6.36 -14.28 6.52
C THR A 51 -5.29 -14.51 7.58
N VAL A 52 -4.09 -14.00 7.30
CA VAL A 52 -2.96 -13.90 8.22
C VAL A 52 -2.44 -12.46 8.23
N GLU A 53 -2.15 -11.94 9.42
CA GLU A 53 -1.70 -10.55 9.60
C GLU A 53 -0.20 -10.47 9.88
N PHE A 54 0.48 -9.51 9.25
CA PHE A 54 1.92 -9.25 9.42
C PHE A 54 2.14 -7.78 9.83
N PRO A 55 2.39 -7.51 11.12
CA PRO A 55 2.62 -6.16 11.62
C PRO A 55 3.77 -5.43 10.94
N ILE A 56 3.55 -4.17 10.56
CA ILE A 56 4.56 -3.28 9.98
C ILE A 56 4.32 -1.82 10.42
N GLY A 57 5.21 -1.29 11.26
CA GLY A 57 5.05 0.05 11.81
C GLY A 57 3.83 0.19 12.73
N GLU A 58 2.89 1.03 12.29
CA GLU A 58 1.58 1.31 12.90
C GLU A 58 0.41 0.66 12.14
N MET A 59 0.68 -0.17 11.14
CA MET A 59 -0.31 -0.91 10.35
C MET A 59 0.09 -2.39 10.25
N TYR A 60 -0.60 -3.15 9.42
CA TYR A 60 -0.22 -4.51 9.07
C TYR A 60 -0.50 -4.80 7.59
N TYR A 61 0.16 -5.81 7.04
CA TYR A 61 -0.35 -6.48 5.84
C TYR A 61 -1.41 -7.48 6.26
N GLU A 62 -2.60 -7.36 5.69
CA GLU A 62 -3.66 -8.37 5.81
C GLU A 62 -3.58 -9.26 4.57
N VAL A 63 -3.00 -10.45 4.70
CA VAL A 63 -2.78 -11.33 3.55
C VAL A 63 -3.79 -12.46 3.56
N SER A 64 -4.57 -12.54 2.49
CA SER A 64 -5.78 -13.34 2.42
C SER A 64 -5.76 -14.31 1.24
N LYS A 65 -6.22 -15.53 1.50
CA LYS A 65 -6.45 -16.57 0.51
C LYS A 65 -7.95 -16.82 0.34
N PRO A 66 -8.51 -16.71 -0.87
CA PRO A 66 -9.91 -17.06 -1.11
C PRO A 66 -10.18 -18.54 -0.78
N GLY A 67 -11.28 -18.79 -0.07
CA GLY A 67 -11.76 -20.15 0.22
C GLY A 67 -12.60 -20.77 -0.91
N ASP A 68 -13.01 -19.94 -1.88
CA ASP A 68 -13.88 -20.30 -3.00
C ASP A 68 -13.26 -19.90 -4.36
N GLY A 69 -14.02 -20.14 -5.43
CA GLY A 69 -13.65 -19.78 -6.80
C GLY A 69 -14.58 -18.74 -7.45
N GLU A 70 -15.46 -18.08 -6.69
CA GLU A 70 -16.52 -17.20 -7.22
C GLU A 70 -16.58 -15.82 -6.56
N SER A 71 -15.86 -15.59 -5.46
CA SER A 71 -15.78 -14.30 -4.77
C SER A 71 -14.95 -13.25 -5.52
N GLY A 72 -15.07 -11.98 -5.12
CA GLY A 72 -14.29 -10.88 -5.70
C GLY A 72 -12.77 -11.09 -5.57
N ALA A 73 -12.32 -11.67 -4.47
CA ALA A 73 -10.93 -12.06 -4.26
C ALA A 73 -10.50 -13.24 -5.17
N ALA A 74 -11.37 -14.22 -5.39
CA ALA A 74 -11.11 -15.31 -6.35
C ALA A 74 -11.05 -14.80 -7.80
N ASP A 75 -11.94 -13.88 -8.16
CA ASP A 75 -11.94 -13.20 -9.47
C ASP A 75 -10.67 -12.36 -9.67
N PHE A 76 -10.21 -11.67 -8.62
CA PHE A 76 -8.95 -10.94 -8.65
C PHE A 76 -7.78 -11.87 -9.02
N LEU A 77 -7.61 -12.98 -8.31
CA LEU A 77 -6.55 -13.96 -8.62
C LEU A 77 -6.73 -14.55 -10.03
N SER A 78 -7.95 -14.84 -10.44
CA SER A 78 -8.22 -15.36 -11.79
C SER A 78 -7.79 -14.36 -12.87
N SER A 79 -8.10 -13.07 -12.68
CA SER A 79 -7.75 -11.98 -13.61
C SER A 79 -6.25 -11.71 -13.74
N THR A 80 -5.46 -12.18 -12.76
CA THR A 80 -4.01 -12.02 -12.70
C THR A 80 -3.26 -13.32 -13.01
N ASN A 81 -3.96 -14.35 -13.51
CA ASN A 81 -3.44 -15.69 -13.76
C ASN A 81 -2.82 -16.33 -12.49
N GLY A 82 -3.52 -16.19 -11.36
CA GLY A 82 -3.13 -16.70 -10.05
C GLY A 82 -2.08 -15.88 -9.32
N ARG A 83 -1.63 -14.74 -9.88
CA ARG A 83 -0.66 -13.88 -9.22
C ARG A 83 -1.34 -13.04 -8.15
N GLY A 84 -0.75 -12.99 -6.96
CA GLY A 84 -1.26 -12.13 -5.90
C GLY A 84 -1.13 -10.63 -6.20
N GLY A 85 -1.49 -9.81 -5.21
CA GLY A 85 -1.23 -8.38 -5.24
C GLY A 85 -2.00 -7.62 -4.16
N ILE A 86 -1.82 -6.30 -4.15
CA ILE A 86 -2.61 -5.38 -3.33
C ILE A 86 -4.05 -5.39 -3.86
N TYR A 87 -4.99 -5.73 -3.00
CA TYR A 87 -6.41 -5.81 -3.31
C TYR A 87 -7.16 -4.56 -2.86
N PHE A 88 -6.81 -4.01 -1.70
CA PHE A 88 -7.38 -2.77 -1.16
C PHE A 88 -6.43 -2.15 -0.13
N ILE A 89 -6.71 -0.91 0.25
CA ILE A 89 -6.22 -0.37 1.53
C ILE A 89 -7.40 -0.09 2.44
N SER A 90 -7.19 -0.28 3.74
CA SER A 90 -8.16 0.06 4.77
C SER A 90 -7.73 1.34 5.47
N ILE A 91 -8.67 2.27 5.69
CA ILE A 91 -8.44 3.55 6.36
C ILE A 91 -9.21 3.55 7.67
N ALA A 92 -8.51 3.80 8.77
CA ALA A 92 -9.10 3.88 10.10
C ALA A 92 -9.83 5.22 10.29
N SER A 93 -10.97 5.18 10.98
CA SER A 93 -11.83 6.32 11.25
C SER A 93 -12.28 6.31 12.71
N ASP A 94 -12.19 7.47 13.38
CA ASP A 94 -12.71 7.67 14.74
C ASP A 94 -14.25 7.84 14.78
N ASP A 95 -14.85 8.30 13.68
CA ASP A 95 -16.29 8.42 13.47
C ASP A 95 -16.68 7.87 12.08
N ILE A 96 -16.70 6.54 11.97
CA ILE A 96 -17.00 5.86 10.71
C ILE A 96 -18.38 6.24 10.17
N ALA A 97 -19.38 6.44 11.03
CA ALA A 97 -20.73 6.84 10.62
C ALA A 97 -20.74 8.24 10.00
N GLY A 98 -20.08 9.22 10.63
CA GLY A 98 -19.91 10.56 10.09
C GLY A 98 -19.09 10.60 8.81
N ASP A 99 -18.02 9.81 8.73
CA ASP A 99 -17.13 9.75 7.57
C ASP A 99 -17.80 9.09 6.37
N ILE A 100 -18.53 7.98 6.55
CA ILE A 100 -19.31 7.35 5.47
C ILE A 100 -20.43 8.27 4.99
N ALA A 101 -21.14 8.95 5.88
CA ALA A 101 -22.16 9.93 5.48
C ALA A 101 -21.56 11.08 4.65
N SER A 102 -20.36 11.54 5.02
CA SER A 102 -19.63 12.58 4.30
C SER A 102 -19.14 12.09 2.93
N LEU A 103 -18.58 10.87 2.85
CA LEU A 103 -18.19 10.22 1.59
C LEU A 103 -19.39 10.08 0.63
N GLN A 104 -20.55 9.65 1.14
CA GLN A 104 -21.77 9.52 0.34
C GLN A 104 -22.28 10.87 -0.17
N GLN A 105 -22.21 11.93 0.64
CA GLN A 105 -22.52 13.30 0.20
C GLN A 105 -21.55 13.77 -0.91
N ASN A 106 -20.30 13.33 -0.86
CA ASN A 106 -19.28 13.59 -1.87
C ASN A 106 -19.40 12.66 -3.11
N GLY A 107 -20.41 11.80 -3.16
CA GLY A 107 -20.75 10.97 -4.32
C GLY A 107 -20.14 9.57 -4.32
N VAL A 108 -19.52 9.15 -3.23
CA VAL A 108 -19.01 7.78 -3.06
C VAL A 108 -20.15 6.83 -2.71
N ARG A 109 -20.17 5.64 -3.32
CA ARG A 109 -21.08 4.55 -2.92
C ARG A 109 -20.35 3.55 -2.02
N ILE A 110 -21.10 2.87 -1.18
CA ILE A 110 -20.62 1.71 -0.40
C ILE A 110 -21.03 0.42 -1.11
N GLU A 111 -20.28 -0.65 -0.89
CA GLU A 111 -20.63 -1.99 -1.36
C GLU A 111 -21.58 -2.67 -0.37
N GLY A 112 -22.68 -3.22 -0.88
CA GLY A 112 -23.63 -3.99 -0.08
C GLY A 112 -24.41 -3.20 0.96
N ASP A 113 -25.02 -3.93 1.89
CA ASP A 113 -25.67 -3.37 3.08
C ASP A 113 -24.62 -3.18 4.20
N TRP A 114 -24.72 -2.08 4.94
CA TRP A 114 -23.81 -1.76 6.04
C TRP A 114 -24.55 -1.66 7.37
N ASP A 115 -23.95 -2.20 8.43
CA ASP A 115 -24.50 -2.23 9.79
C ASP A 115 -24.42 -0.88 10.53
N GLY A 116 -23.69 0.08 9.95
CA GLY A 116 -23.49 1.42 10.50
C GLY A 116 -22.38 1.52 11.54
N GLN A 117 -21.62 0.46 11.80
CA GLN A 117 -20.60 0.41 12.86
C GLN A 117 -19.31 -0.32 12.45
N GLY A 118 -19.41 -1.42 11.69
CA GLY A 118 -18.26 -2.24 11.31
C GLY A 118 -17.54 -1.74 10.06
N PRO A 119 -16.48 -2.45 9.63
CA PRO A 119 -15.78 -2.15 8.39
C PRO A 119 -16.71 -2.20 7.17
N VAL A 120 -16.49 -1.32 6.20
CA VAL A 120 -17.28 -1.26 4.96
C VAL A 120 -16.41 -0.92 3.76
N PHE A 121 -16.66 -1.61 2.64
CA PHE A 121 -15.99 -1.32 1.38
C PHE A 121 -16.69 -0.21 0.62
N LEU A 122 -15.91 0.64 -0.04
CA LEU A 122 -16.38 1.65 -0.98
C LEU A 122 -16.44 1.04 -2.38
N ASP A 123 -17.46 1.39 -3.16
CA ASP A 123 -17.63 0.96 -4.54
C ASP A 123 -16.50 1.56 -5.40
N PRO A 124 -15.60 0.73 -5.97
CA PRO A 124 -14.45 1.20 -6.73
C PRO A 124 -14.83 2.07 -7.93
N ALA A 125 -16.04 1.91 -8.50
CA ALA A 125 -16.51 2.74 -9.60
C ALA A 125 -16.70 4.22 -9.22
N THR A 126 -16.78 4.52 -7.92
CA THR A 126 -16.80 5.89 -7.39
C THR A 126 -15.46 6.35 -6.80
N CYS A 127 -14.44 5.49 -6.84
CA CYS A 127 -13.14 5.70 -6.22
C CYS A 127 -11.98 5.52 -7.23
N LEU A 128 -12.19 5.91 -8.49
CA LEU A 128 -11.22 5.78 -9.59
C LEU A 128 -10.73 4.34 -9.85
N GLY A 129 -11.52 3.33 -9.47
CA GLY A 129 -11.17 1.91 -9.56
C GLY A 129 -10.37 1.37 -8.39
N LEU A 130 -10.06 2.20 -7.39
CA LEU A 130 -9.39 1.77 -6.17
C LEU A 130 -10.41 1.19 -5.20
N LYS A 131 -10.12 0.01 -4.64
CA LYS A 131 -10.95 -0.60 -3.60
C LYS A 131 -10.47 -0.09 -2.24
N PHE A 132 -11.32 0.61 -1.52
CA PHE A 132 -11.04 1.08 -0.18
C PHE A 132 -11.95 0.40 0.82
N GLN A 133 -11.43 0.13 2.01
CA GLN A 133 -12.24 -0.18 3.18
C GLN A 133 -12.14 0.99 4.15
N ILE A 134 -13.24 1.40 4.77
CA ILE A 134 -13.22 2.25 5.96
C ILE A 134 -13.50 1.35 7.15
N THR A 135 -12.68 1.46 8.19
CA THR A 135 -12.78 0.64 9.39
C THR A 135 -12.79 1.51 10.64
N PRO A 136 -13.49 1.13 11.72
CA PRO A 136 -13.32 1.77 13.01
C PRO A 136 -11.86 1.69 13.44
N GLU A 137 -11.34 2.77 14.01
CA GLU A 137 -10.03 2.77 14.65
C GLU A 137 -10.03 1.79 15.84
N ASP A 138 -9.09 0.84 15.84
CA ASP A 138 -8.97 -0.21 16.86
C ASP A 138 -7.84 0.05 17.85
N HIS A 139 -7.00 1.07 17.59
CA HIS A 139 -5.81 1.41 18.37
C HIS A 139 -4.94 0.18 18.70
N TYR A 140 -4.87 -0.80 17.79
CA TYR A 140 -4.08 -1.98 18.00
C TYR A 140 -2.60 -1.70 17.73
N TYR A 141 -1.79 -1.76 18.80
CA TYR A 141 -0.34 -1.61 18.73
C TYR A 141 0.32 -2.97 19.00
N PRO A 142 0.76 -3.70 17.96
CA PRO A 142 1.32 -5.03 18.15
C PRO A 142 2.55 -4.97 19.04
N HIS A 143 2.63 -5.92 19.98
CA HIS A 143 3.78 -6.04 20.88
C HIS A 143 5.07 -6.15 20.06
N PRO A 144 6.20 -5.52 20.45
CA PRO A 144 7.43 -5.52 19.66
C PRO A 144 7.92 -6.91 19.22
N TYR A 145 7.65 -7.94 20.02
CA TYR A 145 7.90 -9.35 19.66
C TYR A 145 7.25 -9.78 18.34
N LEU A 146 6.06 -9.26 18.03
CA LEU A 146 5.28 -9.59 16.84
C LEU A 146 5.66 -8.73 15.61
N LYS A 147 6.60 -7.79 15.76
CA LYS A 147 7.08 -6.93 14.66
C LYS A 147 8.27 -7.54 13.89
N GLY A 148 8.79 -8.67 14.35
CA GLY A 148 9.89 -9.38 13.70
C GLY A 148 11.29 -8.92 14.13
N ASN A 149 12.26 -9.03 13.23
CA ASN A 149 13.69 -8.94 13.55
C ASN A 149 14.29 -7.51 13.47
N GLY A 150 13.43 -6.51 13.28
CA GLY A 150 13.80 -5.09 13.17
C GLY A 150 14.39 -4.68 11.82
N ASN A 151 14.38 -5.55 10.80
CA ASN A 151 14.75 -5.15 9.42
C ASN A 151 13.79 -4.11 8.86
N VAL A 152 12.51 -4.23 9.15
CA VAL A 152 11.47 -3.31 8.76
C VAL A 152 10.84 -2.75 10.01
N THR A 153 10.75 -1.43 10.11
CA THR A 153 10.26 -0.73 11.30
C THR A 153 9.07 0.18 11.02
N GLY A 154 8.70 0.36 9.75
CA GLY A 154 7.56 1.17 9.35
C GLY A 154 7.07 0.85 7.95
N MET A 155 5.92 1.40 7.60
CA MET A 155 5.51 1.62 6.22
C MET A 155 5.67 3.10 5.96
N ALA A 156 6.27 3.44 4.85
CA ALA A 156 6.61 4.81 4.58
C ALA A 156 5.71 5.45 3.56
N HIS A 157 5.41 4.71 2.50
CA HIS A 157 4.35 5.06 1.58
C HIS A 157 3.68 3.84 0.96
N ILE A 158 2.46 4.06 0.50
CA ILE A 158 1.73 3.15 -0.38
C ILE A 158 1.62 3.85 -1.73
N GLY A 159 2.16 3.20 -2.75
CA GLY A 159 2.22 3.72 -4.10
C GLY A 159 0.97 3.40 -4.89
N ILE A 160 0.40 4.42 -5.54
CA ILE A 160 -0.69 4.31 -6.51
C ILE A 160 -0.21 4.90 -7.83
N ALA A 161 -0.56 4.27 -8.94
CA ALA A 161 -0.36 4.83 -10.27
C ALA A 161 -1.69 5.35 -10.82
N ALA A 162 -1.71 6.55 -11.38
CA ALA A 162 -2.94 7.20 -11.82
C ALA A 162 -2.77 7.90 -13.17
N ARG A 163 -3.87 8.01 -13.93
CA ARG A 163 -3.85 8.66 -15.25
C ARG A 163 -3.91 10.18 -15.20
N SER A 164 -4.33 10.76 -14.08
CA SER A 164 -4.57 12.20 -13.97
C SER A 164 -4.33 12.71 -12.56
N ALA A 165 -3.50 13.76 -12.45
CA ALA A 165 -3.28 14.49 -11.21
C ALA A 165 -4.57 15.17 -10.71
N ASP A 166 -5.39 15.71 -11.62
CA ASP A 166 -6.63 16.41 -11.25
C ASP A 166 -7.68 15.46 -10.69
N GLU A 167 -7.81 14.25 -11.25
CA GLU A 167 -8.73 13.23 -10.71
C GLU A 167 -8.30 12.80 -9.31
N ILE A 168 -7.00 12.67 -9.09
CA ILE A 168 -6.42 12.27 -7.81
C ILE A 168 -6.58 13.35 -6.75
N ARG A 169 -6.31 14.63 -7.08
CA ARG A 169 -6.56 15.75 -6.16
C ARG A 169 -8.01 15.85 -5.78
N ARG A 170 -8.93 15.63 -6.73
CA ARG A 170 -10.36 15.56 -6.43
C ARG A 170 -10.70 14.40 -5.51
N LEU A 171 -10.18 13.19 -5.77
CA LEU A 171 -10.46 12.03 -4.94
C LEU A 171 -9.93 12.23 -3.51
N TRP A 172 -8.64 12.51 -3.37
CA TRP A 172 -8.01 12.56 -2.04
C TRP A 172 -8.29 13.87 -1.29
N GLY A 173 -8.27 15.00 -1.99
CA GLY A 173 -8.54 16.32 -1.41
C GLY A 173 -10.03 16.60 -1.24
N ASP A 174 -10.79 16.64 -2.32
CA ASP A 174 -12.20 17.08 -2.25
C ASP A 174 -13.12 15.99 -1.67
N VAL A 175 -12.91 14.72 -2.05
CA VAL A 175 -13.80 13.62 -1.65
C VAL A 175 -13.41 13.03 -0.30
N PHE A 176 -12.14 12.68 -0.08
CA PHE A 176 -11.65 12.10 1.19
C PHE A 176 -11.21 13.16 2.21
N GLY A 177 -11.10 14.43 1.81
CA GLY A 177 -10.75 15.52 2.73
C GLY A 177 -9.31 15.49 3.24
N LEU A 178 -8.38 14.77 2.57
CA LEU A 178 -6.97 14.75 2.94
C LEU A 178 -6.23 15.96 2.37
N ALA A 179 -5.27 16.48 3.14
CA ALA A 179 -4.40 17.55 2.66
C ALA A 179 -3.29 16.96 1.77
N GLU A 180 -3.10 17.53 0.58
CA GLU A 180 -1.89 17.30 -0.22
C GLU A 180 -0.68 17.89 0.50
N ASP A 181 0.47 17.23 0.40
CA ASP A 181 1.77 17.78 0.78
C ASP A 181 2.46 18.40 -0.45
N PRO A 182 2.38 19.74 -0.65
CA PRO A 182 2.99 20.38 -1.81
C PRO A 182 4.52 20.45 -1.73
N SER A 183 5.12 20.20 -0.55
CA SER A 183 6.59 20.28 -0.38
C SER A 183 7.33 19.09 -1.01
N THR A 184 6.62 17.99 -1.22
CA THR A 184 7.13 16.73 -1.78
C THR A 184 6.77 16.54 -3.25
N GLU A 185 5.95 17.44 -3.82
CA GLU A 185 5.52 17.40 -5.22
C GLU A 185 6.73 17.55 -6.15
N ARG A 186 6.91 16.60 -7.06
CA ARG A 186 8.09 16.55 -7.94
C ARG A 186 7.79 15.88 -9.28
N GLY A 187 8.69 16.06 -10.24
CA GLY A 187 8.57 15.38 -11.54
C GLY A 187 7.51 15.98 -12.46
N GLN A 188 7.26 17.29 -12.40
CA GLN A 188 6.29 17.97 -13.27
C GLN A 188 6.79 18.20 -14.71
N SER A 189 8.06 17.92 -15.01
CA SER A 189 8.65 18.09 -16.36
C SER A 189 9.43 16.86 -16.80
N ARG A 190 9.30 16.52 -18.09
CA ARG A 190 10.03 15.45 -18.78
C ARG A 190 11.56 15.62 -18.77
N THR A 191 12.06 16.80 -18.42
CA THR A 191 13.49 17.16 -18.45
C THR A 191 14.22 16.99 -17.12
N GLY A 192 13.59 16.42 -16.09
CA GLY A 192 14.20 16.23 -14.77
C GLY A 192 15.22 15.08 -14.69
N ASP A 193 16.14 15.17 -13.72
CA ASP A 193 17.26 14.26 -13.36
C ASP A 193 16.95 12.74 -13.19
N GLY A 194 15.73 12.29 -13.50
CA GLY A 194 15.28 10.90 -13.31
C GLY A 194 15.95 9.89 -14.24
N ALA A 195 16.49 10.33 -15.38
CA ALA A 195 17.06 9.44 -16.40
C ALA A 195 18.26 8.58 -15.93
N ASN A 196 18.89 8.94 -14.80
CA ASN A 196 20.06 8.25 -14.25
C ASN A 196 19.80 7.46 -12.95
N ARG A 197 18.54 7.34 -12.50
CA ARG A 197 18.20 6.48 -11.35
C ARG A 197 17.90 5.06 -11.84
N PRO A 198 18.39 3.99 -11.17
CA PRO A 198 17.81 2.67 -11.34
C PRO A 198 16.30 2.76 -11.09
N ALA A 199 15.48 2.28 -12.03
CA ALA A 199 14.02 2.44 -12.02
C ALA A 199 13.47 3.89 -12.12
N GLY A 200 14.22 4.83 -12.72
CA GLY A 200 13.77 6.21 -12.94
C GLY A 200 12.65 6.34 -13.98
N ASP A 201 11.40 6.13 -13.55
CA ASP A 201 10.21 6.38 -14.36
C ASP A 201 9.89 7.90 -14.39
N PRO A 202 9.63 8.52 -15.56
CA PRO A 202 9.24 9.93 -15.65
C PRO A 202 7.80 10.14 -15.16
N VAL A 203 7.64 10.27 -13.84
CA VAL A 203 6.36 10.46 -13.17
C VAL A 203 6.30 11.80 -12.44
N HIS A 204 5.12 12.41 -12.45
CA HIS A 204 4.71 13.47 -11.53
C HIS A 204 4.21 12.81 -10.25
N LEU A 205 4.86 13.14 -9.13
CA LEU A 205 4.60 12.58 -7.82
C LEU A 205 3.83 13.57 -6.96
N ILE A 206 2.74 13.09 -6.38
CA ILE A 206 1.82 13.82 -5.49
C ILE A 206 1.65 12.98 -4.23
N GLU A 207 1.69 13.60 -3.06
CA GLU A 207 1.67 12.88 -1.77
C GLU A 207 0.54 13.40 -0.88
N PHE A 208 -0.16 12.47 -0.22
CA PHE A 208 -1.17 12.75 0.81
C PHE A 208 -0.77 12.04 2.11
N PRO A 209 -0.29 12.76 3.14
CA PRO A 209 0.01 12.17 4.44
C PRO A 209 -1.25 11.60 5.10
N LEU A 210 -1.14 10.41 5.70
CA LEU A 210 -2.23 9.78 6.45
C LEU A 210 -1.66 8.90 7.56
N GLY A 211 -1.79 9.35 8.80
CA GLY A 211 -1.08 8.77 9.95
C GLY A 211 0.42 8.99 9.86
N GLY A 212 1.20 7.95 10.15
CA GLY A 212 2.64 7.87 10.00
C GLY A 212 3.10 7.43 8.61
N THR A 213 2.21 7.22 7.63
CA THR A 213 2.54 6.86 6.24
C THR A 213 2.06 7.93 5.25
N VAL A 214 2.41 7.75 3.98
CA VAL A 214 1.96 8.59 2.87
C VAL A 214 1.24 7.75 1.82
N ILE A 215 0.21 8.30 1.20
CA ILE A 215 -0.28 7.83 -0.08
C ILE A 215 0.48 8.57 -1.17
N GLU A 216 1.41 7.88 -1.86
CA GLU A 216 2.21 8.47 -2.93
C GLU A 216 1.59 8.10 -4.29
N ILE A 217 1.32 9.11 -5.10
CA ILE A 217 0.67 8.95 -6.39
C ILE A 217 1.66 9.26 -7.51
N SER A 218 1.88 8.27 -8.39
CA SER A 218 2.67 8.40 -9.61
C SER A 218 1.78 8.64 -10.83
N VAL A 219 1.87 9.82 -11.43
CA VAL A 219 1.21 10.15 -12.70
C VAL A 219 2.25 10.15 -13.83
N PRO A 220 2.16 9.27 -14.83
CA PRO A 220 3.16 9.17 -15.88
C PRO A 220 3.16 10.42 -16.78
N LEU A 221 4.34 10.98 -17.07
CA LEU A 221 4.52 12.13 -17.98
C LEU A 221 4.69 11.73 -19.45
N THR A 222 4.77 10.43 -19.69
CA THR A 222 5.10 9.83 -20.98
C THR A 222 4.22 8.61 -21.20
N GLU A 223 4.08 8.15 -22.45
CA GLU A 223 3.24 6.99 -22.76
C GLU A 223 4.05 5.67 -22.78
N ASP A 224 5.37 5.75 -22.79
CA ASP A 224 6.28 4.63 -23.03
C ASP A 224 6.96 4.06 -21.76
N SER A 225 6.77 4.72 -20.61
CA SER A 225 7.34 4.29 -19.32
C SER A 225 6.64 3.07 -18.70
N GLY A 226 7.21 2.54 -17.61
CA GLY A 226 6.65 1.38 -16.90
C GLY A 226 5.32 1.72 -16.25
N THR A 227 5.26 2.84 -15.52
CA THR A 227 4.06 3.40 -14.92
C THR A 227 3.01 3.71 -15.98
N ALA A 228 3.40 4.27 -17.12
CA ALA A 228 2.47 4.54 -18.22
C ALA A 228 1.78 3.27 -18.74
N LYS A 229 2.55 2.21 -18.96
CA LYS A 229 2.02 0.90 -19.37
C LYS A 229 1.13 0.28 -18.31
N LEU A 230 1.51 0.39 -17.03
CA LEU A 230 0.68 -0.09 -15.91
C LEU A 230 -0.67 0.62 -15.89
N VAL A 231 -0.68 1.96 -15.92
CA VAL A 231 -1.90 2.78 -15.92
C VAL A 231 -2.79 2.42 -17.12
N ALA A 232 -2.22 2.35 -18.32
CA ALA A 232 -2.96 1.98 -19.53
C ALA A 232 -3.60 0.59 -19.46
N GLN A 233 -2.97 -0.36 -18.76
CA GLN A 233 -3.44 -1.75 -18.66
C GLN A 233 -4.39 -1.99 -17.48
N ARG A 234 -4.19 -1.29 -16.35
CA ARG A 234 -4.78 -1.66 -15.06
C ARG A 234 -5.58 -0.55 -14.38
N ALA A 235 -5.57 0.67 -14.90
CA ALA A 235 -6.32 1.80 -14.33
C ALA A 235 -7.46 2.29 -15.26
N PRO A 236 -8.36 1.41 -15.75
CA PRO A 236 -9.42 1.80 -16.68
C PRO A 236 -10.37 2.86 -16.09
N LEU A 237 -10.53 2.86 -14.77
CA LEU A 237 -11.37 3.81 -14.03
C LEU A 237 -10.60 5.01 -13.46
N GLY A 238 -9.27 5.06 -13.59
CA GLY A 238 -8.46 6.22 -13.24
C GLY A 238 -7.15 5.89 -12.53
N ALA A 239 -7.17 4.94 -11.59
CA ALA A 239 -6.01 4.61 -10.76
C ALA A 239 -5.89 3.09 -10.47
N VAL A 240 -4.72 2.67 -10.01
CA VAL A 240 -4.41 1.30 -9.59
C VAL A 240 -3.33 1.30 -8.50
N TYR A 241 -3.41 0.35 -7.55
CA TYR A 241 -2.32 0.11 -6.61
C TYR A 241 -1.05 -0.32 -7.33
N HIS A 242 0.09 0.26 -6.95
CA HIS A 242 1.36 0.10 -7.63
C HIS A 242 2.38 -0.66 -6.80
N HIS A 243 2.64 -0.19 -5.57
CA HIS A 243 3.65 -0.77 -4.68
C HIS A 243 3.37 -0.41 -3.23
N THR A 244 4.12 -1.03 -2.32
CA THR A 244 4.29 -0.54 -0.95
C THR A 244 5.76 -0.26 -0.70
N CYS A 245 6.04 0.69 0.19
CA CYS A 245 7.39 1.06 0.58
C CYS A 245 7.63 0.84 2.08
N PRO A 246 8.03 -0.38 2.49
CA PRO A 246 8.55 -0.61 3.83
C PRO A 246 9.74 0.31 4.16
N HIS A 247 9.69 0.91 5.34
CA HIS A 247 10.82 1.62 5.91
C HIS A 247 11.77 0.64 6.60
N THR A 248 13.05 0.73 6.26
CA THR A 248 14.13 -0.02 6.90
C THR A 248 15.23 0.92 7.40
N PRO A 249 15.75 0.73 8.62
CA PRO A 249 16.92 1.48 9.08
C PRO A 249 18.21 1.06 8.36
N ASP A 250 18.25 -0.14 7.74
CA ASP A 250 19.42 -0.67 7.04
C ASP A 250 18.98 -1.40 5.75
N VAL A 251 18.93 -0.66 4.64
CA VAL A 251 18.57 -1.20 3.33
C VAL A 251 19.51 -2.31 2.89
N HIS A 252 20.80 -2.26 3.25
CA HIS A 252 21.74 -3.32 2.87
C HIS A 252 21.43 -4.62 3.58
N ARG A 253 21.17 -4.57 4.89
CA ARG A 253 20.75 -5.74 5.66
C ARG A 253 19.44 -6.30 5.14
N PHE A 254 18.46 -5.44 4.86
CA PHE A 254 17.18 -5.86 4.28
C PHE A 254 17.38 -6.57 2.93
N MET A 255 18.11 -5.95 1.99
CA MET A 255 18.30 -6.53 0.65
C MET A 255 19.09 -7.84 0.71
N TYR A 256 20.10 -7.95 1.58
CA TYR A 256 20.82 -9.21 1.80
C TYR A 256 19.89 -10.33 2.27
N GLN A 257 19.02 -10.04 3.25
CA GLN A 257 18.07 -11.05 3.75
C GLN A 257 17.02 -11.40 2.67
N ALA A 258 16.48 -10.41 1.96
CA ALA A 258 15.55 -10.60 0.87
C ALA A 258 16.14 -11.50 -0.23
N GLU A 259 17.36 -11.21 -0.70
CA GLU A 259 18.05 -12.02 -1.71
C GLU A 259 18.36 -13.44 -1.21
N ALA A 260 18.75 -13.59 0.06
CA ALA A 260 18.98 -14.90 0.67
C ALA A 260 17.70 -15.75 0.75
N ALA A 261 16.54 -15.11 0.90
CA ALA A 261 15.22 -15.74 0.81
C ALA A 261 14.76 -15.95 -0.65
N GLY A 262 15.58 -15.61 -1.65
CA GLY A 262 15.24 -15.79 -3.07
C GLY A 262 14.40 -14.68 -3.69
N LEU A 263 14.22 -13.54 -2.99
CA LEU A 263 13.56 -12.37 -3.55
C LEU A 263 14.45 -11.70 -4.59
N GLN A 264 13.85 -11.30 -5.71
CA GLN A 264 14.58 -10.78 -6.87
C GLN A 264 14.74 -9.26 -6.76
N GLN A 265 15.96 -8.79 -6.51
CA GLN A 265 16.29 -7.36 -6.62
C GLN A 265 16.18 -6.84 -8.07
N ILE A 266 15.63 -5.63 -8.23
CA ILE A 266 15.67 -4.85 -9.47
C ILE A 266 16.83 -3.85 -9.38
N GLY A 267 17.69 -3.84 -10.39
CA GLY A 267 18.83 -2.93 -10.44
C GLY A 267 19.84 -3.23 -9.33
N GLN A 268 20.51 -2.19 -8.82
CA GLN A 268 21.53 -2.28 -7.76
C GLN A 268 21.32 -1.14 -6.76
N ILE A 269 21.65 -1.37 -5.49
CA ILE A 269 21.67 -0.32 -4.47
C ILE A 269 23.09 0.31 -4.39
N PRO A 270 23.23 1.61 -4.07
CA PRO A 270 24.54 2.23 -3.81
C PRO A 270 25.30 1.48 -2.71
N PRO A 271 26.64 1.44 -2.71
CA PRO A 271 27.42 0.76 -1.67
C PRO A 271 27.25 1.43 -0.28
N PRO A 272 27.49 0.69 0.82
CA PRO A 272 27.36 1.24 2.18
C PRO A 272 28.19 2.52 2.37
N GLY A 273 27.60 3.51 3.03
CA GLY A 273 28.24 4.81 3.28
C GLY A 273 28.31 5.75 2.06
N GLY A 274 27.82 5.32 0.89
CA GLY A 274 27.86 6.14 -0.33
C GLY A 274 26.80 7.24 -0.40
N ARG A 275 25.67 7.08 0.31
CA ARG A 275 24.56 8.06 0.38
C ARG A 275 23.83 7.92 1.72
N SER A 276 23.22 9.01 2.19
CA SER A 276 22.35 8.98 3.38
C SER A 276 20.98 8.36 3.06
N LEU A 277 20.45 8.61 1.85
CA LEU A 277 19.21 8.02 1.35
C LEU A 277 19.51 6.89 0.37
N ILE A 278 19.00 5.71 0.67
CA ILE A 278 19.16 4.49 -0.10
C ILE A 278 17.77 3.97 -0.43
N VAL A 279 17.57 3.60 -1.70
CA VAL A 279 16.35 2.97 -2.20
C VAL A 279 16.71 1.67 -2.88
N GLY A 280 16.01 0.60 -2.52
CA GLY A 280 16.06 -0.71 -3.18
C GLY A 280 14.70 -1.06 -3.78
N TRP A 281 14.70 -1.97 -4.73
CA TRP A 281 13.49 -2.44 -5.39
C TRP A 281 13.49 -3.97 -5.48
N LEU A 282 12.37 -4.61 -5.16
CA LEU A 282 12.17 -6.04 -5.37
C LEU A 282 11.06 -6.30 -6.39
N HIS A 283 11.28 -7.28 -7.26
CA HIS A 283 10.40 -7.57 -8.37
C HIS A 283 9.10 -8.26 -7.93
N PRO A 284 7.92 -7.85 -8.45
CA PRO A 284 6.62 -8.41 -8.03
C PRO A 284 6.51 -9.93 -8.12
N ARG A 285 7.20 -10.52 -9.09
CA ARG A 285 7.24 -11.98 -9.31
C ARG A 285 7.68 -12.78 -8.08
N SER A 286 8.56 -12.21 -7.24
CA SER A 286 9.02 -12.85 -6.02
C SER A 286 8.37 -12.26 -4.77
N CYS A 287 7.48 -11.27 -4.90
CA CYS A 287 6.98 -10.49 -3.77
C CYS A 287 5.45 -10.46 -3.76
N LEU A 288 4.81 -11.64 -3.79
CA LEU A 288 3.35 -11.78 -3.69
C LEU A 288 2.58 -11.00 -4.78
N GLY A 289 3.21 -10.77 -5.94
CA GLY A 289 2.65 -9.97 -7.03
C GLY A 289 2.66 -8.46 -6.79
N MET A 290 3.31 -7.97 -5.72
CA MET A 290 3.45 -6.57 -5.35
C MET A 290 4.87 -6.06 -5.64
N LEU A 291 4.99 -4.91 -6.32
CA LEU A 291 6.28 -4.22 -6.42
C LEU A 291 6.65 -3.69 -5.03
N ILE A 292 7.91 -3.85 -4.63
CA ILE A 292 8.38 -3.40 -3.33
C ILE A 292 9.44 -2.35 -3.57
N GLU A 293 9.17 -1.14 -3.10
CA GLU A 293 10.21 -0.17 -2.81
C GLU A 293 10.68 -0.40 -1.38
N VAL A 294 11.95 -0.23 -1.09
CA VAL A 294 12.43 -0.21 0.30
C VAL A 294 13.37 0.96 0.45
N TRP A 295 13.21 1.72 1.52
CA TRP A 295 13.99 2.94 1.73
C TRP A 295 14.33 3.17 3.20
N ASN A 296 15.28 4.07 3.46
CA ASN A 296 15.69 4.44 4.83
C ASN A 296 15.31 5.87 5.24
N ARG A 297 14.41 6.54 4.50
CA ARG A 297 13.78 7.78 4.97
C ARG A 297 12.74 7.40 6.04
N ALA A 298 12.81 8.02 7.21
CA ALA A 298 11.83 7.75 8.26
C ALA A 298 10.42 8.12 7.75
N PRO A 299 9.39 7.31 8.08
CA PRO A 299 8.01 7.70 7.80
C PRO A 299 7.71 9.02 8.49
N GLY A 300 7.06 9.96 7.80
CA GLY A 300 6.70 11.24 8.41
C GLY A 300 7.77 12.36 8.34
N GLU A 301 9.05 12.05 8.07
CA GLU A 301 10.11 13.06 8.06
C GLU A 301 10.02 13.95 6.81
N GLY A 302 9.80 15.25 7.03
CA GLY A 302 9.84 16.28 6.00
C GLY A 302 8.50 16.63 5.36
N HIS A 303 7.38 16.25 5.97
CA HIS A 303 6.07 16.67 5.46
C HIS A 303 5.74 18.13 5.75
N TYR A 304 5.00 18.74 4.84
CA TYR A 304 4.42 20.05 5.05
C TYR A 304 3.39 20.00 6.18
N HIS A 305 3.69 20.70 7.27
CA HIS A 305 2.68 21.03 8.28
C HIS A 305 2.07 22.38 7.90
N PRO A 306 0.75 22.47 7.65
CA PRO A 306 0.11 23.78 7.51
C PRO A 306 0.36 24.59 8.80
N PRO A 307 0.48 25.93 8.71
CA PRO A 307 0.58 26.76 9.90
C PRO A 307 -0.60 26.45 10.83
N ILE A 308 -0.32 26.23 12.12
CA ILE A 308 -1.37 26.16 13.13
C ILE A 308 -2.02 27.56 13.18
N GLU A 309 -3.30 27.65 12.84
CA GLU A 309 -4.12 28.87 13.03
C GLU A 309 -4.36 29.17 14.50
#